data_AF-A0A9E5PVU8-F1
#
_entry.id   AF-A0A9E5PVU8-F1
#
_cell.length_a   1.000
_cell.length_b   1.000
_cell.length_c   1.000
_cell.angle_alpha   90.00
_cell.angle_beta   90.00
_cell.angle_gamma   90.00
#
_symmetry.space_group_name_H-M   'P 1'
#
loop_
_entity.id
_entity.type
_entity.pdbx_description
1 polymer ?
#
loop_
_entity_poly.entity_id
_entity_poly.type
_entity_poly.pdbx_seq_one_letter_code
_entity_poly.pdbx_strand_id
1 'polypeptide(L)'
;ALVHDVTHIPFGHTFEDERRLLERHDRSPARYQMLVGDSELGKRLQGSKAGRLALEVLRPGAELAPERRYVAEVVSGTICADLLDYLKRDNYFCGLSHEFDERLFHYFRVEDGRLALDLHRGGLLRRDALSEITNLLRIRYVLSERVYYHHAKIAAGVMVSKAVERALHAGLT
;
A
#
# COMPACT_ATOMS: atom_id res chain seq x y z
N ALA A 1 -0.92 -6.46 -6.96
CA ALA A 1 -1.97 -5.42 -6.85
C ALA A 1 -3.22 -5.98 -6.18
N LEU A 2 -4.05 -6.79 -6.86
CA LEU A 2 -5.37 -7.21 -6.34
C LEU A 2 -5.38 -7.76 -4.90
N VAL A 3 -4.37 -8.54 -4.54
CA VAL A 3 -4.29 -9.25 -3.24
C VAL A 3 -3.34 -8.60 -2.24
N HIS A 4 -2.91 -7.34 -2.46
CA HIS A 4 -1.87 -6.73 -1.61
C HIS A 4 -2.28 -6.53 -0.15
N ASP A 5 -3.53 -6.15 0.09
CA ASP A 5 -4.09 -5.95 1.44
C ASP A 5 -4.83 -7.18 1.99
N VAL A 6 -4.78 -8.34 1.32
CA VAL A 6 -5.62 -9.49 1.69
C VAL A 6 -5.33 -10.04 3.08
N THR A 7 -4.13 -9.75 3.63
CA THR A 7 -3.71 -10.18 4.96
C THR A 7 -3.96 -9.13 6.04
N HIS A 8 -4.54 -7.97 5.70
CA HIS A 8 -4.98 -7.00 6.70
C HIS A 8 -6.15 -7.54 7.52
N ILE A 9 -6.19 -7.13 8.78
CA ILE A 9 -7.32 -7.36 9.67
C ILE A 9 -8.26 -6.14 9.67
N PRO A 10 -9.49 -6.25 10.21
CA PRO A 10 -10.34 -5.08 10.44
C PRO A 10 -9.61 -4.02 11.25
N PHE A 11 -9.65 -2.76 10.80
CA PHE A 11 -8.87 -1.64 11.36
C PHE A 11 -7.35 -1.87 11.37
N GLY A 12 -6.81 -2.62 10.39
CA GLY A 12 -5.40 -2.96 10.27
C GLY A 12 -4.47 -1.77 10.44
N HIS A 13 -4.66 -0.67 9.69
CA HIS A 13 -3.84 0.54 9.86
C HIS A 13 -3.81 1.07 11.30
N THR A 14 -4.91 0.99 12.02
CA THR A 14 -4.95 1.40 13.43
C THR A 14 -4.20 0.41 14.32
N PHE A 15 -4.48 -0.89 14.22
CA PHE A 15 -3.91 -1.89 15.14
C PHE A 15 -2.46 -2.27 14.82
N GLU A 16 -2.05 -2.18 13.56
CA GLU A 16 -0.79 -2.72 13.06
C GLU A 16 0.25 -1.62 12.84
N ASP A 17 -0.17 -0.51 12.23
CA ASP A 17 0.73 0.57 11.83
C ASP A 17 0.79 1.68 12.90
N GLU A 18 -0.36 2.24 13.26
CA GLU A 18 -0.48 3.40 14.16
C GLU A 18 -0.22 3.02 15.62
N ARG A 19 -0.87 1.95 16.09
CA ARG A 19 -0.82 1.53 17.51
C ARG A 19 0.08 0.33 17.76
N ARG A 20 0.45 -0.40 16.71
CA ARG A 20 1.39 -1.54 16.75
C ARG A 20 1.04 -2.57 17.83
N LEU A 21 -0.26 -2.78 18.06
CA LEU A 21 -0.79 -3.82 18.93
C LEU A 21 -0.61 -5.21 18.32
N LEU A 22 -0.67 -5.29 16.98
CA LEU A 22 -0.52 -6.51 16.21
C LEU A 22 0.59 -6.35 15.17
N GLU A 23 1.18 -7.47 14.75
CA GLU A 23 2.21 -7.50 13.73
C GLU A 23 1.68 -6.94 12.40
N ARG A 24 2.50 -6.25 11.60
CA ARG A 24 2.07 -5.71 10.30
C ARG A 24 1.66 -6.82 9.32
N HIS A 25 0.61 -6.56 8.55
CA HIS A 25 0.02 -7.53 7.62
C HIS A 25 1.01 -8.05 6.57
N ASP A 26 1.97 -7.21 6.14
CA ASP A 26 3.00 -7.47 5.14
C ASP A 26 4.24 -8.16 5.70
N ARG A 27 4.37 -8.22 7.04
CA ARG A 27 5.51 -8.81 7.73
C ARG A 27 5.19 -10.13 8.41
N SER A 28 3.92 -10.43 8.63
CA SER A 28 3.50 -11.60 9.39
C SER A 28 3.60 -12.90 8.60
N PRO A 29 4.54 -13.82 8.95
CA PRO A 29 4.63 -15.12 8.28
C PRO A 29 3.39 -15.98 8.54
N ALA A 30 2.79 -15.84 9.73
CA ALA A 30 1.57 -16.57 10.10
C ALA A 30 0.40 -16.22 9.17
N ARG A 31 0.18 -14.94 8.89
CA ARG A 31 -0.91 -14.51 7.99
C ARG A 31 -0.63 -14.84 6.53
N TYR A 32 0.62 -14.69 6.10
CA TYR A 32 1.03 -15.17 4.79
C TYR A 32 0.77 -16.69 4.65
N GLN A 33 1.04 -17.47 5.69
CA GLN A 33 0.75 -18.90 5.70
C GLN A 33 -0.76 -19.19 5.68
N MET A 34 -1.60 -18.38 6.34
CA MET A 34 -3.06 -18.49 6.22
C MET A 34 -3.53 -18.23 4.78
N LEU A 35 -2.91 -17.30 4.06
CA LEU A 35 -3.18 -17.06 2.65
C LEU A 35 -2.71 -18.23 1.77
N VAL A 36 -1.47 -18.67 1.92
CA VAL A 36 -0.82 -19.61 0.97
C VAL A 36 -1.04 -21.08 1.30
N GLY A 37 -1.41 -21.39 2.55
CA GLY A 37 -1.71 -22.74 3.01
C GLY A 37 -2.98 -23.30 2.38
N ASP A 38 -3.90 -23.81 3.19
CA ASP A 38 -5.06 -24.56 2.68
C ASP A 38 -6.22 -23.68 2.16
N SER A 39 -6.02 -22.37 2.03
CA SER A 39 -7.05 -21.45 1.58
C SER A 39 -7.41 -21.66 0.09
N GLU A 40 -8.68 -21.44 -0.25
CA GLU A 40 -9.13 -21.51 -1.64
C GLU A 40 -8.41 -20.47 -2.52
N LEU A 41 -8.20 -19.26 -1.99
CA LEU A 41 -7.48 -18.21 -2.68
C LEU A 41 -6.02 -18.60 -2.96
N GLY A 42 -5.32 -19.16 -1.97
CA GLY A 42 -3.96 -19.66 -2.11
C GLY A 42 -3.84 -20.70 -3.21
N LYS A 43 -4.75 -21.69 -3.22
CA LYS A 43 -4.84 -22.72 -4.28
C LYS A 43 -5.04 -22.12 -5.66
N ARG A 44 -5.96 -21.15 -5.80
CA ARG A 44 -6.20 -20.44 -7.08
C ARG A 44 -4.98 -19.63 -7.54
N LEU A 45 -4.30 -18.94 -6.61
CA LEU A 45 -3.10 -18.18 -6.92
C LEU A 45 -1.95 -19.09 -7.38
N GLN A 46 -1.73 -20.22 -6.70
CA GLN A 46 -0.73 -21.21 -7.09
C GLN A 46 -1.00 -21.81 -8.48
N GLY A 47 -2.27 -21.94 -8.87
CA GLY A 47 -2.68 -22.48 -10.17
C GLY A 47 -2.29 -21.63 -11.38
N SER A 48 -1.87 -20.37 -11.21
CA SER A 48 -1.53 -19.47 -12.33
C SER A 48 -0.12 -18.88 -12.22
N LYS A 49 0.47 -18.52 -13.36
CA LYS A 49 1.78 -17.84 -13.40
C LYS A 49 1.73 -16.49 -12.67
N ALA A 50 0.68 -15.70 -12.91
CA ALA A 50 0.50 -14.40 -12.27
C ALA A 50 0.27 -14.52 -10.76
N GLY A 51 -0.53 -15.51 -10.33
CA GLY A 51 -0.78 -15.73 -8.91
C GLY A 51 0.48 -16.20 -8.17
N ARG A 52 1.29 -17.09 -8.75
CA ARG A 52 2.61 -17.45 -8.16
C ARG A 52 3.54 -16.25 -8.01
N LEU A 53 3.57 -15.34 -8.99
CA LEU A 53 4.30 -14.09 -8.87
C LEU A 53 3.73 -13.19 -7.77
N ALA A 54 2.40 -13.10 -7.63
CA ALA A 54 1.80 -12.36 -6.54
C ALA A 54 2.21 -12.92 -5.18
N LEU A 55 2.21 -14.25 -5.01
CA LEU A 55 2.68 -14.89 -3.79
C LEU A 55 4.17 -14.64 -3.53
N GLU A 56 5.01 -14.66 -4.57
CA GLU A 56 6.43 -14.32 -4.49
C GLU A 56 6.63 -12.89 -3.96
N VAL A 57 5.85 -11.93 -4.47
CA VAL A 57 5.91 -10.51 -4.08
C VAL A 57 5.38 -10.28 -2.65
N LEU A 58 4.31 -10.98 -2.26
CA LEU A 58 3.67 -10.82 -0.95
C LEU A 58 4.38 -11.53 0.19
N ARG A 59 5.33 -12.41 -0.11
CA ARG A 59 6.04 -13.17 0.91
C ARG A 59 6.80 -12.20 1.85
N PRO A 60 6.61 -12.29 3.17
CA PRO A 60 7.36 -11.47 4.12
C PRO A 60 8.86 -11.57 3.90
N GLY A 61 9.53 -10.42 3.76
CA GLY A 61 10.97 -10.36 3.47
C GLY A 61 11.36 -10.85 2.07
N ALA A 62 10.43 -10.88 1.11
CA ALA A 62 10.74 -11.22 -0.27
C ALA A 62 11.73 -10.21 -0.88
N GLU A 63 12.82 -10.75 -1.42
CA GLU A 63 13.69 -10.03 -2.33
C GLU A 63 13.57 -10.66 -3.72
N LEU A 64 13.01 -9.90 -4.65
CA LEU A 64 12.98 -10.30 -6.06
C LEU A 64 14.36 -10.13 -6.69
N ALA A 65 14.64 -10.95 -7.69
CA ALA A 65 15.82 -10.81 -8.53
C ALA A 65 15.96 -9.35 -9.04
N PRO A 66 17.18 -8.79 -9.15
CA PRO A 66 17.40 -7.38 -9.49
C PRO A 66 16.58 -6.89 -10.68
N GLU A 67 16.52 -7.68 -11.75
CA GLU A 67 15.80 -7.40 -13.00
C GLU A 67 14.26 -7.44 -12.87
N ARG A 68 13.74 -7.91 -11.74
CA ARG A 68 12.29 -8.02 -11.43
C ARG A 68 11.86 -7.16 -10.25
N ARG A 69 12.76 -6.37 -9.63
CA ARG A 69 12.43 -5.54 -8.46
C ARG A 69 11.28 -4.56 -8.73
N TYR A 70 11.21 -4.02 -9.94
CA TYR A 70 10.13 -3.12 -10.38
C TYR A 70 8.74 -3.73 -10.18
N VAL A 71 8.58 -5.05 -10.22
CA VAL A 71 7.28 -5.72 -10.03
C VAL A 71 6.72 -5.46 -8.64
N ALA A 72 7.56 -5.50 -7.61
CA ALA A 72 7.16 -5.16 -6.25
C ALA A 72 6.93 -3.64 -6.12
N GLU A 73 7.80 -2.82 -6.73
CA GLU A 73 7.70 -1.35 -6.67
C GLU A 73 6.44 -0.81 -7.35
N VAL A 74 5.92 -1.48 -8.38
CA VAL A 74 4.63 -1.14 -9.00
C VAL A 74 3.48 -1.20 -7.99
N VAL A 75 3.55 -2.06 -6.98
CA VAL A 75 2.49 -2.24 -5.98
C VAL A 75 2.82 -1.52 -4.67
N SER A 76 4.05 -1.60 -4.19
CA SER A 76 4.46 -1.18 -2.84
C SER A 76 5.68 -0.23 -2.84
N GLY A 77 5.95 0.44 -3.95
CA GLY A 77 6.99 1.47 -4.06
C GLY A 77 6.56 2.83 -3.50
N THR A 78 7.44 3.83 -3.61
CA THR A 78 7.16 5.20 -3.11
C THR A 78 6.00 5.88 -3.84
N ILE A 79 5.93 5.70 -5.17
CA ILE A 79 4.79 6.08 -5.99
C ILE A 79 4.38 4.83 -6.75
N CYS A 80 3.29 4.22 -6.31
CA CYS A 80 2.84 2.89 -6.73
C CYS A 80 1.33 2.85 -6.93
N ALA A 81 0.83 1.71 -7.43
CA ALA A 81 -0.60 1.52 -7.67
C ALA A 81 -1.45 1.63 -6.40
N ASP A 82 -0.96 1.16 -5.25
CA ASP A 82 -1.64 1.31 -3.95
C ASP A 82 -1.81 2.79 -3.58
N LEU A 83 -0.69 3.56 -3.60
CA LEU A 83 -0.73 5.01 -3.37
C LEU A 83 -1.73 5.71 -4.28
N LEU A 84 -1.65 5.46 -5.59
CA LEU A 84 -2.49 6.16 -6.56
C LEU A 84 -3.98 5.82 -6.39
N ASP A 85 -4.30 4.57 -6.02
CA ASP A 85 -5.67 4.17 -5.73
C ASP A 85 -6.20 4.85 -4.46
N TYR A 86 -5.51 4.74 -3.32
CA TYR A 86 -6.05 5.29 -2.08
C TYR A 86 -6.09 6.82 -2.11
N LEU A 87 -5.14 7.51 -2.78
CA LEU A 87 -5.22 8.96 -2.92
C LEU A 87 -6.50 9.37 -3.66
N LYS A 88 -6.85 8.69 -4.75
CA LYS A 88 -8.05 8.99 -5.53
C LYS A 88 -9.32 8.61 -4.74
N ARG A 89 -9.35 7.39 -4.18
CA ARG A 89 -10.46 6.81 -3.42
C ARG A 89 -10.79 7.66 -2.19
N ASP A 90 -9.79 7.98 -1.36
CA ASP A 90 -10.03 8.63 -0.09
C ASP A 90 -10.40 10.09 -0.26
N ASN A 91 -9.88 10.76 -1.29
CA ASN A 91 -10.39 12.08 -1.67
C ASN A 91 -11.88 12.03 -2.00
N TYR A 92 -12.28 11.10 -2.88
CA TYR A 92 -13.67 10.95 -3.27
C TYR A 92 -14.60 10.67 -2.07
N PHE A 93 -14.30 9.66 -1.26
CA PHE A 93 -15.16 9.27 -0.15
C PHE A 93 -15.13 10.24 1.03
N CYS A 94 -14.07 11.03 1.21
CA CYS A 94 -14.00 12.09 2.22
C CYS A 94 -14.57 13.43 1.72
N GLY A 95 -15.10 13.49 0.49
CA GLY A 95 -15.66 14.72 -0.07
C GLY A 95 -14.61 15.81 -0.34
N LEU A 96 -13.36 15.42 -0.57
CA LEU A 96 -12.27 16.31 -0.97
C LEU A 96 -12.15 16.31 -2.50
N SER A 97 -11.74 17.43 -3.07
CA SER A 97 -11.67 17.62 -4.53
C SER A 97 -10.23 17.73 -5.02
N HIS A 98 -9.32 16.90 -4.47
CA HIS A 98 -7.96 16.83 -4.97
C HIS A 98 -7.79 15.66 -5.94
N GLU A 99 -7.26 15.95 -7.12
CA GLU A 99 -7.01 14.97 -8.17
C GLU A 99 -5.61 15.15 -8.73
N PHE A 100 -5.06 14.06 -9.25
CA PHE A 100 -3.84 14.04 -10.04
C PHE A 100 -4.19 13.73 -11.50
N ASP A 101 -3.37 14.21 -12.43
CA ASP A 101 -3.55 13.93 -13.86
C ASP A 101 -3.06 12.51 -14.20
N GLU A 102 -3.91 11.71 -14.84
CA GLU A 102 -3.56 10.35 -15.29
C GLU A 102 -2.42 10.32 -16.33
N ARG A 103 -2.07 11.46 -16.93
CA ARG A 103 -0.83 11.61 -17.70
C ARG A 103 0.43 11.21 -16.93
N LEU A 104 0.38 11.23 -15.59
CA LEU A 104 1.38 10.63 -14.71
C LEU A 104 1.82 9.24 -15.18
N PHE A 105 0.89 8.40 -15.65
CA PHE A 105 1.20 7.02 -16.06
C PHE A 105 2.22 6.96 -17.19
N HIS A 106 2.28 7.99 -18.04
CA HIS A 106 3.25 8.10 -19.13
C HIS A 106 4.66 8.46 -18.66
N TYR A 107 4.84 8.78 -17.38
CA TYR A 107 6.14 9.11 -16.82
C TYR A 107 6.83 7.88 -16.23
N PHE A 108 6.12 6.78 -15.99
CA PHE A 108 6.76 5.57 -15.48
C PHE A 108 7.59 4.88 -16.56
N ARG A 109 8.78 4.41 -16.16
CA ARG A 109 9.65 3.53 -16.94
C ARG A 109 10.32 2.51 -16.02
N VAL A 110 10.85 1.44 -16.61
CA VAL A 110 11.73 0.52 -15.91
C VAL A 110 13.17 0.85 -16.31
N GLU A 111 14.01 1.11 -15.31
CA GLU A 111 15.45 1.36 -15.49
C GLU A 111 16.23 0.44 -14.55
N ASP A 112 17.17 -0.34 -15.08
CA ASP A 112 17.99 -1.29 -14.30
C ASP A 112 17.18 -2.19 -13.34
N GLY A 113 16.04 -2.67 -13.82
CA GLY A 113 15.13 -3.52 -13.06
C GLY A 113 14.34 -2.81 -11.95
N ARG A 114 14.41 -1.47 -11.86
CA ARG A 114 13.68 -0.62 -10.91
C ARG A 114 12.58 0.16 -11.62
N LEU A 115 11.48 0.43 -10.91
CA LEU A 115 10.46 1.37 -11.36
C LEU A 115 10.96 2.81 -11.13
N ALA A 116 11.01 3.60 -12.19
CA ALA A 116 11.48 4.98 -12.17
C ALA A 116 10.47 5.91 -12.84
N LEU A 117 10.57 7.20 -12.50
CA LEU A 117 9.83 8.28 -13.17
C LEU A 117 10.78 9.02 -14.11
N ASP A 118 10.44 9.07 -15.38
CA ASP A 118 11.17 9.79 -16.40
C ASP A 118 10.86 11.29 -16.31
N LEU A 119 11.78 12.01 -15.65
CA LEU A 119 11.70 13.47 -15.50
C LEU A 119 12.42 14.20 -16.62
N HIS A 120 12.91 13.53 -17.66
CA HIS A 120 13.66 14.18 -18.74
C HIS A 120 13.05 13.89 -20.10
N ARG A 121 13.13 14.86 -21.01
CA ARG A 121 12.75 14.68 -22.41
C ARG A 121 13.69 15.49 -23.28
N GLY A 122 14.44 14.82 -24.16
CA GLY A 122 15.42 15.49 -25.03
C GLY A 122 16.51 16.24 -24.25
N GLY A 123 16.96 15.69 -23.11
CA GLY A 123 17.98 16.31 -22.26
C GLY A 123 17.49 17.46 -21.38
N LEU A 124 16.19 17.81 -21.44
CA LEU A 124 15.60 18.87 -20.62
C LEU A 124 14.68 18.28 -19.55
N LEU A 125 14.58 18.97 -18.41
CA LEU A 125 13.66 18.62 -17.34
C LEU A 125 12.19 18.78 -17.79
N ARG A 126 11.42 17.71 -17.60
CA ARG A 126 9.97 17.67 -17.78
C ARG A 126 9.27 18.37 -16.64
N ARG A 127 9.01 19.67 -16.81
CA ARG A 127 8.31 20.48 -15.80
C ARG A 127 6.90 19.98 -15.51
N ASP A 128 6.21 19.46 -16.53
CA ASP A 128 4.91 18.78 -16.40
C ASP A 128 4.98 17.61 -15.42
N ALA A 129 5.97 16.73 -15.58
CA ALA A 129 6.16 15.58 -14.70
C ALA A 129 6.50 15.99 -13.26
N LEU A 130 7.42 16.94 -13.10
CA LEU A 130 7.78 17.46 -11.78
C LEU A 130 6.58 18.09 -11.06
N SER A 131 5.78 18.89 -11.77
CA SER A 131 4.56 19.50 -11.23
C SER A 131 3.57 18.45 -10.77
N GLU A 132 3.35 17.39 -11.54
CA GLU A 132 2.39 16.35 -11.17
C GLU A 132 2.86 15.52 -9.96
N ILE A 133 4.15 15.20 -9.88
CA ILE A 133 4.71 14.49 -8.73
C ILE A 133 4.60 15.36 -7.47
N THR A 134 4.86 16.67 -7.60
CA THR A 134 4.67 17.61 -6.48
C THR A 134 3.21 17.69 -6.07
N ASN A 135 2.28 17.67 -7.03
CA ASN A 135 0.84 17.61 -6.77
C ASN A 135 0.48 16.35 -5.97
N LEU A 136 0.92 15.16 -6.39
CA LEU A 136 0.71 13.89 -5.65
C LEU A 136 1.17 13.97 -4.19
N LEU A 137 2.37 14.51 -3.96
CA LEU A 137 2.90 14.68 -2.59
C LEU A 137 2.03 15.64 -1.78
N ARG A 138 1.53 16.73 -2.39
CA ARG A 138 0.59 17.65 -1.77
C ARG A 138 -0.74 16.95 -1.43
N ILE A 139 -1.31 16.16 -2.34
CA ILE A 139 -2.56 15.42 -2.09
C ILE A 139 -2.38 14.48 -0.90
N ARG A 140 -1.28 13.72 -0.88
CA ARG A 140 -0.95 12.81 0.23
C ARG A 140 -0.81 13.56 1.56
N TYR A 141 -0.15 14.71 1.55
CA TYR A 141 -0.03 15.55 2.74
C TYR A 141 -1.39 16.02 3.24
N VAL A 142 -2.25 16.53 2.34
CA VAL A 142 -3.58 17.02 2.73
C VAL A 142 -4.46 15.91 3.29
N LEU A 143 -4.45 14.71 2.69
CA LEU A 143 -5.17 13.55 3.24
C LEU A 143 -4.63 13.17 4.62
N SER A 144 -3.31 13.19 4.79
CA SER A 144 -2.68 12.88 6.08
C SER A 144 -3.18 13.84 7.17
N GLU A 145 -3.15 15.14 6.92
CA GLU A 145 -3.56 16.16 7.90
C GLU A 145 -5.08 16.16 8.16
N ARG A 146 -5.90 16.07 7.11
CA ARG A 146 -7.35 16.28 7.22
C ARG A 146 -8.13 15.03 7.55
N VAL A 147 -7.62 13.86 7.16
CA VAL A 147 -8.33 12.58 7.28
C VAL A 147 -7.60 11.67 8.25
N TYR A 148 -6.36 11.30 7.95
CA TYR A 148 -5.67 10.25 8.72
C TYR A 148 -5.30 10.69 10.14
N TYR A 149 -4.94 11.97 10.32
CA TYR A 149 -4.63 12.59 11.60
C TYR A 149 -5.76 13.44 12.17
N HIS A 150 -6.97 13.31 11.64
CA HIS A 150 -8.13 14.00 12.21
C HIS A 150 -8.33 13.57 13.67
N HIS A 151 -8.32 14.54 14.59
CA HIS A 151 -8.36 14.29 16.05
C HIS A 151 -9.48 13.34 16.48
N ALA A 152 -10.68 13.45 15.91
CA ALA A 152 -11.79 12.55 16.23
C ALA A 152 -11.55 11.11 15.74
N LYS A 153 -10.94 10.92 14.56
CA LYS A 153 -10.56 9.59 14.06
C LYS A 153 -9.50 8.97 14.97
N ILE A 154 -8.50 9.76 15.37
CA ILE A 154 -7.45 9.31 16.29
C ILE A 154 -8.04 8.91 17.65
N ALA A 155 -8.93 9.73 18.22
CA ALA A 155 -9.59 9.40 19.48
C ALA A 155 -10.37 8.08 19.40
N ALA A 156 -11.18 7.90 18.34
CA ALA A 156 -11.89 6.64 18.09
C ALA A 156 -10.94 5.45 17.93
N GLY A 157 -9.85 5.62 17.16
CA GLY A 157 -8.82 4.59 16.97
C GLY A 157 -8.16 4.17 18.29
N VAL A 158 -7.86 5.11 19.18
CA VAL A 158 -7.32 4.84 20.52
C VAL A 158 -8.32 4.09 21.39
N MET A 159 -9.60 4.47 21.38
CA MET A 159 -10.65 3.80 22.17
C MET A 159 -10.79 2.32 21.76
N VAL A 160 -10.92 2.05 20.45
CA VAL A 160 -11.06 0.68 19.95
C VAL A 160 -9.78 -0.12 20.21
N SER A 161 -8.61 0.50 20.01
CA SER A 161 -7.33 -0.14 20.31
C SER A 161 -7.20 -0.52 21.78
N LYS A 162 -7.66 0.33 22.70
CA LYS A 162 -7.63 0.00 24.13
C LYS A 162 -8.57 -1.14 24.50
N ALA A 163 -9.71 -1.24 23.82
CA ALA A 163 -10.63 -2.37 23.99
C ALA A 163 -9.97 -3.69 23.54
N VAL A 164 -9.33 -3.70 22.37
CA VAL A 164 -8.62 -4.87 21.84
C VAL A 164 -7.45 -5.26 22.76
N GLU A 165 -6.62 -4.29 23.18
CA GLU A 165 -5.51 -4.53 24.12
C GLU A 165 -5.99 -5.19 25.41
N ARG A 166 -7.10 -4.72 25.99
CA ARG A 166 -7.71 -5.31 27.20
C ARG A 166 -8.23 -6.72 26.95
N ALA A 167 -8.86 -6.97 25.81
CA ALA A 167 -9.35 -8.30 25.43
C ALA A 167 -8.21 -9.31 25.31
N LEU A 168 -7.10 -8.92 24.65
CA LEU A 168 -5.90 -9.75 24.54
C LEU A 168 -5.29 -10.07 25.92
N HIS A 169 -5.21 -9.07 26.82
CA HIS A 169 -4.74 -9.31 28.19
C HIS A 169 -5.66 -10.23 29.01
N ALA A 170 -6.95 -10.27 28.68
CA ALA A 170 -7.92 -11.19 29.29
C ALA A 170 -7.88 -12.60 28.67
N GLY A 171 -7.00 -12.85 27.69
CA GLY A 171 -6.85 -14.15 27.04
C GLY A 171 -7.86 -14.42 25.92
N LEU A 172 -8.55 -13.39 25.42
CA LEU A 172 -9.37 -13.53 24.21
C LEU A 172 -8.44 -13.47 22.99
N THR A 173 -8.24 -14.63 22.35
CA THR A 173 -7.47 -14.81 21.12
C THR A 173 -8.35 -15.32 19.99
#